data_AF-A0A5E6ME52-F1
#
_entry.id   AF-A0A5E6ME52-F1
#
_cell.length_a   1.000
_cell.length_b   1.000
_cell.length_c   1.000
_cell.angle_alpha   90.00
_cell.angle_beta   90.00
_cell.angle_gamma   90.00
#
_symmetry.space_group_name_H-M   'P 1'
#
loop_
_entity.id
_entity.type
_entity.pdbx_description
1 polymer ?
#
loop_
_entity_poly.entity_id
_entity_poly.type
_entity_poly.pdbx_seq_one_letter_code
_entity_poly.pdbx_strand_id
1 'polypeptide(L)'
;GGRDVEEILGDPELSRLVVGLMEEVSAVAERRKLPLPEDWTERMIADTTKMGPYRPSTLVDFLAGRTIEVEAIWGEPLRRARKLGVSTPRLQALYALLRSLDRRSADRREVTPS
;
A
#
# COMPACT_ATOMS: atom_id res chain seq x y z
N GLY A 1 10.18 5.69 6.09
CA GLY A 1 9.98 4.22 6.21
C GLY A 1 10.22 3.80 7.66
N GLY A 2 9.80 2.59 8.04
CA GLY A 2 10.03 2.04 9.40
C GLY A 2 8.99 2.42 10.46
N ARG A 3 7.98 3.21 10.09
CA ARG A 3 6.90 3.60 11.00
C ARG A 3 5.86 2.49 11.14
N ASP A 4 5.31 2.33 12.34
CA ASP A 4 4.15 1.46 12.56
C ASP A 4 2.84 2.14 12.14
N VAL A 5 1.74 1.40 12.17
CA VAL A 5 0.43 1.94 11.74
C VAL A 5 -0.09 3.06 12.65
N GLU A 6 0.27 3.09 13.93
CA GLU A 6 -0.18 4.13 14.86
C GLU A 6 0.51 5.46 14.53
N GLU A 7 1.82 5.42 14.28
CA GLU A 7 2.58 6.58 13.82
C GLU A 7 2.11 7.10 12.45
N ILE A 8 1.64 6.22 11.56
CA ILE A 8 1.09 6.61 10.25
C ILE A 8 -0.29 7.26 10.43
N LEU A 9 -1.20 6.64 11.18
CA LEU A 9 -2.56 7.16 11.34
C LEU A 9 -2.63 8.39 12.25
N GLY A 10 -1.68 8.53 13.17
CA GLY A 10 -1.53 9.71 14.04
C GLY A 10 -0.98 10.95 13.32
N ASP A 11 -0.34 10.78 12.15
CA ASP A 11 0.13 11.89 11.32
C ASP A 11 -0.99 12.34 10.36
N PRO A 12 -1.47 13.60 10.44
CA PRO A 12 -2.59 14.06 9.61
C PRO A 12 -2.34 14.03 8.10
N GLU A 13 -1.08 14.15 7.65
CA GLU A 13 -0.74 14.10 6.22
C GLU A 13 -0.72 12.66 5.72
N LEU A 14 -0.13 11.76 6.51
CA LEU A 14 -0.09 10.34 6.17
C LEU A 14 -1.48 9.71 6.24
N SER A 15 -2.29 10.07 7.23
CA SER A 15 -3.68 9.62 7.34
C SER A 15 -4.52 10.03 6.12
N ARG A 16 -4.37 11.28 5.64
CA ARG A 16 -4.98 11.75 4.38
C ARG A 16 -4.51 10.94 3.17
N LEU A 17 -3.24 10.57 3.11
CA LEU A 17 -2.72 9.71 2.04
C LEU A 17 -3.34 8.31 2.09
N VAL A 18 -3.48 7.71 3.28
CA VAL A 18 -4.12 6.41 3.48
C VAL A 18 -5.58 6.44 3.01
N VAL A 19 -6.34 7.45 3.44
CA VAL A 19 -7.74 7.64 3.00
C VAL A 19 -7.82 7.77 1.49
N GLY A 20 -6.99 8.62 0.87
CA GLY A 20 -6.99 8.79 -0.58
C GLY A 20 -6.60 7.52 -1.36
N LEU A 21 -5.75 6.67 -0.79
CA LEU A 21 -5.44 5.35 -1.37
C LEU A 21 -6.65 4.40 -1.27
N MET A 22 -7.37 4.40 -0.15
CA MET A 22 -8.58 3.60 0.02
C MET A 22 -9.67 4.03 -0.95
N GLU A 23 -9.90 5.34 -1.12
CA GLU A 23 -10.85 5.91 -2.08
C GLU A 23 -10.53 5.51 -3.53
N GLU A 24 -9.25 5.52 -3.93
CA GLU A 24 -8.84 5.05 -5.25
C GLU A 24 -9.20 3.58 -5.48
N VAL A 25 -9.02 2.73 -4.47
CA VAL A 25 -9.39 1.31 -4.55
C VAL A 25 -10.91 1.14 -4.58
N SER A 26 -11.66 1.92 -3.80
CA SER A 26 -13.13 1.94 -3.82
C SER A 26 -13.66 2.32 -5.20
N ALA A 27 -13.12 3.35 -5.83
CA ALA A 27 -13.51 3.77 -7.20
C ALA A 27 -13.28 2.65 -8.24
N VAL A 28 -12.22 1.85 -8.07
CA VAL A 28 -11.98 0.67 -8.92
C VAL A 28 -13.04 -0.42 -8.69
N ALA A 29 -13.45 -0.63 -7.44
CA ALA A 29 -14.49 -1.60 -7.08
C ALA A 29 -15.88 -1.18 -7.62
N GLU A 30 -16.24 0.09 -7.49
CA GLU A 30 -17.46 0.66 -8.07
C GLU A 30 -17.51 0.47 -9.59
N ARG A 31 -16.41 0.74 -10.29
CA ARG A 31 -16.33 0.54 -11.74
C ARG A 31 -16.55 -0.91 -12.17
N ARG A 32 -16.29 -1.86 -11.26
CA ARG A 32 -16.56 -3.30 -11.42
C ARG A 32 -17.97 -3.73 -11.01
N LYS A 33 -18.83 -2.80 -10.60
CA LYS A 33 -20.16 -3.09 -10.05
C LYS A 33 -20.08 -3.90 -8.76
N LEU A 34 -19.02 -3.69 -7.97
CA LEU A 34 -18.82 -4.24 -6.63
C LEU A 34 -18.67 -3.08 -5.65
N PRO A 35 -19.72 -2.26 -5.45
CA PRO A 35 -19.62 -1.10 -4.57
C PRO A 35 -19.29 -1.56 -3.13
N LEU A 36 -18.41 -0.81 -2.49
CA LEU A 36 -18.16 -0.96 -1.07
C LEU A 36 -19.19 -0.15 -0.27
N PRO A 37 -19.46 -0.50 1.00
CA PRO A 37 -20.28 0.33 1.88
C PRO A 37 -19.77 1.78 1.95
N GLU A 38 -20.67 2.74 2.14
CA GLU A 38 -20.32 4.16 2.23
C GLU A 38 -19.35 4.45 3.40
N ASP A 39 -19.53 3.73 4.51
CA ASP A 39 -18.69 3.80 5.71
C ASP A 39 -17.40 2.94 5.63
N TRP A 40 -17.11 2.32 4.47
CA TRP A 40 -16.02 1.36 4.33
C TRP A 40 -14.67 1.91 4.78
N THR A 41 -14.29 3.08 4.26
CA THR A 41 -12.99 3.71 4.57
C THR A 41 -12.90 4.04 6.06
N GLU A 42 -13.95 4.64 6.62
CA GLU A 42 -14.03 5.01 8.04
C GLU A 42 -13.90 3.78 8.93
N ARG A 43 -14.59 2.69 8.58
CA ARG A 43 -14.51 1.42 9.28
C ARG A 43 -13.12 0.82 9.21
N MET A 44 -12.46 0.83 8.04
CA MET A 44 -11.09 0.32 7.89
C MET A 44 -10.08 1.12 8.72
N ILE A 45 -10.21 2.43 8.77
CA ILE A 45 -9.38 3.27 9.64
C ILE A 45 -9.65 2.96 11.10
N ALA A 46 -10.92 2.93 11.53
CA ALA A 46 -11.29 2.66 12.91
C ALA A 46 -10.81 1.28 13.38
N ASP A 47 -10.96 0.25 12.54
CA ASP A 47 -10.51 -1.10 12.86
C ASP A 47 -8.98 -1.19 12.90
N THR A 48 -8.27 -0.49 12.00
CA THR A 48 -6.80 -0.42 12.04
C THR A 48 -6.30 0.29 13.30
N THR A 49 -6.93 1.40 13.70
CA THR A 49 -6.59 2.12 14.93
C THR A 49 -6.74 1.24 16.18
N LYS A 50 -7.78 0.40 16.25
CA LYS A 50 -8.00 -0.52 17.39
C LYS A 50 -6.92 -1.60 17.51
N MET A 51 -6.22 -1.94 16.44
CA MET A 51 -5.14 -2.93 16.47
C MET A 51 -3.89 -2.41 17.20
N GLY A 52 -3.78 -1.08 17.40
CA GLY A 52 -2.63 -0.45 18.04
C GLY A 52 -1.36 -0.50 17.17
N PRO A 53 -0.18 -0.25 17.76
CA PRO A 53 1.07 -0.20 17.02
C PRO A 53 1.47 -1.60 16.52
N TYR A 54 1.36 -1.80 15.21
CA TYR A 54 1.90 -2.98 14.54
C TYR A 54 2.58 -2.60 13.23
N ARG A 55 3.54 -3.44 12.82
CA ARG A 55 4.22 -3.31 11.53
C ARG A 55 3.62 -4.33 10.55
N PRO A 56 3.12 -3.90 9.37
CA PRO A 56 2.65 -4.82 8.35
C PRO A 56 3.73 -5.82 7.95
N SER A 57 3.34 -7.05 7.58
CA SER A 57 4.30 -8.10 7.18
C SER A 57 5.22 -7.66 6.04
N THR A 58 4.71 -6.86 5.09
CA THR A 58 5.51 -6.29 4.00
C THR A 58 6.62 -5.36 4.48
N LEU A 59 6.38 -4.59 5.54
CA LEU A 59 7.41 -3.78 6.18
C LEU A 59 8.42 -4.67 6.91
N VAL A 60 7.97 -5.73 7.57
CA VAL A 60 8.85 -6.72 8.22
C VAL A 60 9.74 -7.43 7.20
N ASP A 61 9.18 -7.86 6.08
CA ASP A 61 9.92 -8.48 4.97
C ASP A 61 10.96 -7.52 4.38
N PHE A 62 10.57 -6.27 4.15
CA PHE A 62 11.49 -5.23 3.69
C PHE A 62 12.66 -5.02 4.65
N LEU A 63 12.37 -4.86 5.94
CA LEU A 63 13.41 -4.64 6.96
C LEU A 63 14.31 -5.86 7.13
N ALA A 64 13.79 -7.06 6.89
CA ALA A 64 14.56 -8.29 6.87
C ALA A 64 15.31 -8.54 5.54
N GLY A 65 15.25 -7.60 4.57
CA GLY A 65 15.90 -7.72 3.27
C GLY A 65 15.27 -8.78 2.35
N ARG A 66 14.08 -9.29 2.68
CA ARG A 66 13.35 -10.26 1.84
C ARG A 66 12.70 -9.55 0.65
N THR A 67 12.37 -10.33 -0.38
CA THR A 67 11.61 -9.84 -1.53
C THR A 67 10.20 -9.48 -1.08
N ILE A 68 9.75 -8.28 -1.42
CA ILE A 68 8.36 -7.88 -1.19
C ILE A 68 7.55 -8.28 -2.43
N GLU A 69 6.37 -8.88 -2.26
CA GLU A 69 5.48 -9.22 -3.37
C GLU A 69 4.78 -7.98 -3.98
N VAL A 70 5.58 -7.01 -4.45
CA VAL A 70 5.10 -5.71 -4.93
C VAL A 70 4.10 -5.86 -6.07
N GLU A 71 4.35 -6.81 -6.98
CA GLU A 71 3.49 -7.07 -8.13
C GLU A 71 2.12 -7.62 -7.75
N ALA A 72 2.05 -8.52 -6.77
CA ALA A 72 0.79 -9.13 -6.35
C ALA A 72 -0.08 -8.13 -5.57
N ILE A 73 0.54 -7.39 -4.64
CA ILE A 73 -0.18 -6.51 -3.70
C ILE A 73 -0.56 -5.18 -4.35
N TRP A 74 0.34 -4.54 -5.10
CA TRP A 74 0.09 -3.21 -5.69
C TRP A 74 0.07 -3.20 -7.22
N GLY A 75 0.86 -4.06 -7.87
CA GLY A 75 0.94 -4.13 -9.34
C GLY A 75 -0.36 -4.62 -9.99
N GLU A 76 -0.96 -5.68 -9.46
CA GLU A 76 -2.21 -6.25 -9.98
C GLU A 76 -3.40 -5.29 -9.82
N PRO A 77 -3.67 -4.69 -8.63
CA PRO A 77 -4.70 -3.66 -8.51
C PRO A 77 -4.50 -2.48 -9.46
N LEU A 78 -3.26 -2.00 -9.63
CA LEU A 78 -2.96 -0.91 -10.52
C LEU A 78 -3.24 -1.25 -11.99
N ARG A 79 -2.82 -2.45 -12.46
CA ARG A 79 -3.13 -2.92 -13.82
C ARG A 79 -4.64 -3.05 -14.04
N ARG A 80 -5.37 -3.50 -13.02
CA ARG A 80 -6.83 -3.61 -13.05
C ARG A 80 -7.50 -2.24 -13.15
N ALA A 81 -7.06 -1.26 -12.36
CA ALA A 81 -7.55 0.12 -12.42
C ALA A 81 -7.36 0.72 -13.82
N ARG A 82 -6.15 0.56 -14.39
CA ARG A 82 -5.82 1.04 -15.74
C ARG A 82 -6.71 0.42 -16.83
N LYS A 83 -6.94 -0.89 -16.79
CA LYS A 83 -7.83 -1.59 -17.75
C LYS A 83 -9.27 -1.07 -17.69
N LEU A 84 -9.69 -0.54 -16.55
CA LEU A 84 -11.03 0.00 -16.33
C LEU A 84 -11.13 1.51 -16.61
N GLY A 85 -10.00 2.17 -16.92
CA GLY A 85 -9.92 3.62 -17.11
C GLY A 85 -10.07 4.42 -15.81
N VAL A 86 -9.82 3.81 -14.64
CA VAL A 86 -9.95 4.48 -13.35
C VAL A 86 -8.64 5.18 -12.98
N SER A 87 -8.73 6.48 -12.66
CA SER A 87 -7.59 7.28 -12.22
C SER A 87 -7.17 6.85 -10.82
N THR A 88 -5.89 6.51 -10.66
CA THR A 88 -5.31 6.00 -9.40
C THR A 88 -3.90 6.57 -9.14
N PRO A 89 -3.73 7.91 -9.11
CA PRO A 89 -2.42 8.55 -9.06
C PRO A 89 -1.61 8.20 -7.79
N ARG A 90 -2.25 8.06 -6.64
CA ARG A 90 -1.57 7.74 -5.37
C ARG A 90 -1.09 6.30 -5.38
N LEU A 91 -1.91 5.36 -5.86
CA LEU A 91 -1.52 3.96 -6.04
C LEU A 91 -0.36 3.83 -7.04
N GLN A 92 -0.38 4.61 -8.13
CA GLN A 92 0.71 4.67 -9.10
C GLN A 92 2.02 5.13 -8.46
N ALA A 93 1.98 6.21 -7.69
CA ALA A 93 3.16 6.73 -6.99
C ALA A 93 3.68 5.72 -5.95
N LEU A 94 2.79 5.15 -5.14
CA LEU A 94 3.15 4.14 -4.13
C LEU A 94 3.82 2.92 -4.78
N TYR A 95 3.23 2.39 -5.85
CA TYR A 95 3.79 1.26 -6.59
C TYR A 95 5.19 1.57 -7.15
N ALA A 96 5.39 2.75 -7.73
CA ALA A 96 6.69 3.15 -8.26
C ALA A 96 7.78 3.24 -7.17
N LEU A 97 7.43 3.80 -6.01
CA LEU A 97 8.33 3.88 -4.85
C LEU A 97 8.69 2.49 -4.32
N LEU A 98 7.69 1.62 -4.11
CA LEU A 98 7.90 0.26 -3.62
C LEU A 98 8.76 -0.57 -4.59
N ARG A 99 8.50 -0.48 -5.90
CA ARG A 99 9.29 -1.18 -6.92
C ARG A 99 10.74 -0.69 -6.96
N SER A 100 10.98 0.60 -6.69
CA SER A 100 12.33 1.16 -6.59
C SER A 100 13.06 0.62 -5.35
N LEU A 101 12.37 0.53 -4.21
CA LEU A 101 12.92 0.00 -2.96
C LEU A 101 13.24 -1.50 -3.07
N ASP A 102 12.36 -2.30 -3.67
CA ASP A 102 12.55 -3.74 -3.84
C ASP A 102 13.78 -4.05 -4.72
N ARG A 103 13.96 -3.34 -5.85
CA ARG A 103 15.18 -3.46 -6.68
C ARG A 103 16.45 -3.15 -5.90
N ARG A 104 16.48 -2.06 -5.13
CA ARG A 104 17.66 -1.70 -4.31
C ARG A 104 17.99 -2.76 -3.27
N SER A 105 16.98 -3.45 -2.75
CA SER A 105 17.17 -4.55 -1.80
C SER A 105 17.64 -5.83 -2.47
N ALA A 106 17.31 -6.05 -3.75
CA ALA A 106 17.89 -7.11 -4.56
C ALA A 106 19.36 -6.83 -4.90
N ASP A 107 19.69 -5.61 -5.36
CA ASP A 107 21.07 -5.22 -5.70
C ASP A 107 22.03 -5.37 -4.51
N ARG A 108 21.60 -4.99 -3.29
CA ARG A 108 22.41 -5.18 -2.06
C ARG A 108 22.68 -6.64 -1.74
N ARG A 109 21.79 -7.56 -2.10
CA ARG A 109 21.99 -9.01 -1.91
C ARG A 109 23.04 -9.55 -2.88
N GLU A 110 23.09 -9.05 -4.11
CA GLU A 110 24.08 -9.47 -5.11
C GLU A 110 25.51 -8.97 -4.80
N VAL A 111 25.64 -7.83 -4.12
CA VAL A 111 26.95 -7.22 -3.77
C VAL A 111 27.63 -7.88 -2.55
N THR A 112 27.02 -8.90 -1.93
CA THR A 112 27.68 -9.67 -0.86
C THR A 112 28.01 -11.10 -1.30
N PRO A 113 29.07 -11.34 -2.10
CA PRO A 113 29.67 -12.66 -2.23
C PRO A 113 30.87 -12.81 -1.26
N SER A 114 30.75 -13.77 -0.34
CA SER A 114 31.77 -14.40 0.53
C SER A 114 32.66 -13.53 1.42
#